data_AF-A0A3N0ECI5-F1
#
_entry.id   AF-A0A3N0ECI5-F1
#
_cell.length_a   1.000
_cell.length_b   1.000
_cell.length_c   1.000
_cell.angle_alpha   90.00
_cell.angle_beta   90.00
_cell.angle_gamma   90.00
#
_symmetry.space_group_name_H-M   'P 1'
#
loop_
_entity.id
_entity.type
_entity.pdbx_description
1 polymer ?
#
loop_
_entity_poly.entity_id
_entity_poly.type
_entity_poly.pdbx_seq_one_letter_code
_entity_poly.pdbx_strand_id
1 'polypeptide(L)'
;MDPMWYRSELERLLSDSPITDPGVVEGVEGLLVAGEYSLAFDTICSWLYEDGISVSSSYYGRLVGMSEEMGSEGLVRKIQSLVVQ
;
A
#
# COMPACT_ATOMS: atom_id res chain seq x y z
N MET A 1 9.81 4.66 15.28
CA MET A 1 8.66 5.49 14.86
C MET A 1 7.42 5.07 15.67
N ASP A 2 6.34 5.84 15.65
CA ASP A 2 5.13 5.60 16.46
C ASP A 2 4.14 4.66 15.74
N PRO A 3 3.66 3.56 16.36
CA PRO A 3 2.62 2.70 15.79
C PRO A 3 1.36 3.42 15.30
N MET A 4 0.95 4.52 15.95
CA MET A 4 -0.20 5.31 15.51
C MET A 4 0.06 6.02 14.18
N TRP A 5 1.30 6.39 13.91
CA TRP A 5 1.71 7.00 12.65
C TRP A 5 1.59 5.99 11.50
N TYR A 6 2.11 4.77 11.67
CA TYR A 6 2.04 3.72 10.64
C TYR A 6 0.60 3.39 10.27
N ARG A 7 -0.27 3.25 11.27
CA ARG A 7 -1.69 3.02 11.04
C ARG A 7 -2.31 4.14 10.21
N SER A 8 -2.13 5.39 10.63
CA SER A 8 -2.74 6.54 9.96
C SER A 8 -2.28 6.68 8.51
N GLU A 9 -0.99 6.44 8.25
CA GLU A 9 -0.45 6.56 6.90
C GLU A 9 -0.91 5.42 5.99
N LEU A 10 -1.06 4.19 6.52
CA LEU A 10 -1.59 3.05 5.78
C LEU A 10 -3.09 3.17 5.52
N GLU A 11 -3.87 3.66 6.48
CA GLU A 11 -5.29 4.00 6.27
C GLU A 11 -5.43 5.03 5.13
N ARG A 12 -4.56 6.03 5.11
CA ARG A 12 -4.51 7.03 4.03
C ARG A 12 -4.08 6.43 2.69
N LEU A 13 -3.17 5.46 2.68
CA LEU A 13 -2.79 4.77 1.44
C LEU A 13 -3.95 3.94 0.92
N LEU A 14 -4.60 3.15 1.78
CA LEU A 14 -5.74 2.33 1.40
C LEU A 14 -6.91 3.18 0.87
N SER A 15 -7.25 4.27 1.56
CA SER A 15 -8.34 5.18 1.16
C SER A 15 -8.10 5.88 -0.17
N ASP A 16 -6.84 6.21 -0.49
CA ASP A 16 -6.48 6.86 -1.76
C ASP A 16 -6.11 5.83 -2.85
N SER A 17 -6.17 4.53 -2.53
CA SER A 17 -5.79 3.48 -3.46
C SER A 17 -6.84 3.29 -4.56
N PRO A 18 -6.42 2.88 -5.77
CA PRO A 18 -7.35 2.48 -6.84
C PRO A 18 -7.97 1.09 -6.63
N ILE A 19 -7.72 0.43 -5.49
CA ILE A 19 -8.28 -0.90 -5.19
C ILE A 19 -9.76 -0.73 -4.88
N THR A 20 -10.61 -1.44 -5.63
CA THR A 20 -12.07 -1.38 -5.48
C THR A 20 -12.69 -2.68 -4.97
N ASP A 21 -11.89 -3.75 -4.86
CA ASP A 21 -12.34 -5.03 -4.30
C ASP A 21 -12.58 -4.88 -2.79
N PRO A 22 -13.83 -5.01 -2.32
CA PRO A 22 -14.16 -4.84 -0.90
C PRO A 22 -13.47 -5.86 0.00
N GLY A 23 -13.26 -7.09 -0.47
CA GLY A 23 -12.62 -8.15 0.31
C GLY A 23 -11.14 -7.86 0.56
N VAL A 24 -10.47 -7.21 -0.38
CA VAL A 24 -9.08 -6.75 -0.21
C VAL A 24 -9.02 -5.59 0.77
N VAL A 25 -9.92 -4.61 0.62
CA VAL A 25 -9.99 -3.46 1.53
C VAL A 25 -10.25 -3.91 2.96
N GLU A 26 -11.28 -4.72 3.19
CA GLU A 26 -11.61 -5.27 4.51
C GLU A 26 -10.46 -6.11 5.08
N GLY A 27 -9.77 -6.89 4.23
CA GLY A 27 -8.59 -7.66 4.62
C GLY A 27 -7.44 -6.78 5.12
N VAL A 28 -7.13 -5.70 4.40
CA VAL A 28 -6.11 -4.73 4.80
C VAL A 28 -6.51 -4.01 6.09
N GLU A 29 -7.77 -3.58 6.22
CA GLU A 29 -8.27 -2.96 7.46
C GLU A 29 -8.13 -3.89 8.66
N GLY A 30 -8.42 -5.19 8.49
CA GLY A 30 -8.20 -6.21 9.51
C GLY A 30 -6.74 -6.30 9.96
N LEU A 31 -5.79 -6.23 9.03
CA LEU A 31 -4.35 -6.22 9.33
C LEU A 31 -3.93 -4.95 10.09
N LEU A 32 -4.48 -3.78 9.72
CA LEU A 32 -4.22 -2.53 10.42
C LEU A 32 -4.76 -2.54 11.86
N VAL A 33 -5.92 -3.16 12.09
CA VAL A 33 -6.47 -3.37 13.43
C VAL A 33 -5.59 -4.33 14.25
N ALA A 34 -5.04 -5.37 13.62
CA ALA A 34 -4.13 -6.33 14.27
C ALA A 34 -2.72 -5.76 14.54
N GLY A 35 -2.37 -4.60 13.97
CA GLY A 35 -1.03 -4.02 14.08
C GLY A 35 -0.02 -4.62 13.11
N GLU A 36 -0.47 -5.40 12.12
CA GLU A 36 0.35 -6.08 11.12
C GLU A 36 0.65 -5.13 9.94
N TYR A 37 1.34 -4.02 10.23
CA TYR A 37 1.50 -2.90 9.28
C TYR A 37 2.30 -3.26 8.02
N SER A 38 3.40 -4.00 8.17
CA SER A 38 4.20 -4.44 7.02
C SER A 38 3.41 -5.37 6.11
N LEU A 39 2.64 -6.30 6.70
CA LEU A 39 1.78 -7.21 5.94
C LEU A 39 0.63 -6.46 5.26
N ALA A 40 0.04 -5.47 5.93
CA ALA A 40 -0.98 -4.61 5.33
C ALA A 40 -0.42 -3.86 4.10
N PHE A 41 0.78 -3.28 4.23
CA PHE A 41 1.46 -2.59 3.14
C PHE A 41 1.80 -3.54 1.97
N ASP A 42 2.34 -4.72 2.28
CA ASP A 42 2.65 -5.74 1.28
C ASP A 42 1.40 -6.23 0.55
N THR A 43 0.27 -6.33 1.25
CA THR A 43 -1.01 -6.72 0.65
C THR A 43 -1.49 -5.67 -0.35
N ILE A 44 -1.45 -4.39 0.01
CA ILE A 44 -1.79 -3.28 -0.92
C ILE A 44 -0.90 -3.36 -2.16
N CYS A 45 0.42 -3.45 -1.98
CA CYS A 45 1.38 -3.41 -3.07
C CYS A 45 1.30 -4.64 -3.97
N SER A 46 1.10 -5.83 -3.39
CA SER A 46 0.92 -7.08 -4.14
C SER A 46 -0.34 -6.99 -5.00
N TRP A 47 -1.45 -6.53 -4.44
CA TRP A 47 -2.70 -6.40 -5.19
C TRP A 47 -2.57 -5.43 -6.36
N LEU A 48 -1.96 -4.26 -6.14
CA LEU A 48 -1.71 -3.28 -7.21
C LEU A 48 -0.90 -3.90 -8.36
N TYR A 49 0.14 -4.67 -8.04
CA TYR A 49 1.00 -5.28 -9.04
C TYR A 49 0.34 -6.46 -9.76
N GLU A 50 -0.26 -7.38 -9.02
CA GLU A 50 -0.81 -8.63 -9.53
C GLU A 50 -2.03 -8.40 -10.43
N ASP A 51 -2.91 -7.47 -10.06
CA ASP A 51 -4.05 -7.07 -10.88
C ASP A 51 -3.68 -6.04 -11.96
N GLY A 52 -2.41 -5.61 -12.02
CA GLY A 52 -1.95 -4.63 -13.00
C GLY A 52 -2.65 -3.27 -12.86
N ILE A 53 -3.00 -2.88 -11.64
CA ILE A 53 -3.75 -1.66 -11.36
C ILE A 53 -2.86 -0.44 -11.57
N SER A 54 -3.26 0.45 -12.46
CA SER A 54 -2.54 1.68 -12.73
C SER A 54 -2.61 2.63 -11.53
N VAL A 55 -1.48 3.26 -11.20
CA VAL A 55 -1.37 4.21 -10.09
C VAL A 55 -0.85 5.55 -10.56
N SER A 56 -1.30 6.64 -9.95
CA SER A 56 -0.74 7.96 -10.26
C SER A 56 0.70 8.08 -9.76
N SER A 57 1.48 8.97 -10.40
CA SER A 57 2.84 9.28 -9.96
C SER A 57 2.91 9.78 -8.51
N SER A 58 1.89 10.55 -8.07
CA SER A 58 1.82 11.04 -6.69
C SER A 58 1.54 9.92 -5.67
N TYR A 59 0.67 8.98 -6.03
CA TYR A 59 0.40 7.82 -5.19
C TYR A 59 1.63 6.90 -5.10
N TYR A 60 2.28 6.64 -6.24
CA TYR A 60 3.51 5.87 -6.28
C TYR A 60 4.63 6.47 -5.41
N GLY A 61 4.80 7.80 -5.41
CA GLY A 61 5.77 8.46 -4.55
C GLY A 61 5.55 8.19 -3.06
N ARG A 62 4.29 8.06 -2.63
CA ARG A 62 3.96 7.69 -1.24
C ARG A 62 4.27 6.22 -0.95
N LEU A 63 4.00 5.32 -1.90
CA LEU A 63 4.39 3.92 -1.77
C LEU A 63 5.91 3.78 -1.59
N VAL A 64 6.69 4.54 -2.35
CA VAL A 64 8.16 4.54 -2.22
C VAL A 64 8.58 4.97 -0.82
N GLY A 65 8.09 6.10 -0.32
CA GLY A 65 8.43 6.56 1.03
C GLY A 65 8.02 5.57 2.12
N MET A 66 6.85 4.95 1.98
CA MET A 66 6.39 3.93 2.94
C MET A 66 7.21 2.63 2.85
N SER A 67 7.72 2.28 1.66
CA SER A 67 8.47 1.05 1.46
C SER A 67 9.83 1.03 2.15
N GLU A 68 10.46 2.21 2.33
CA GLU A 68 11.70 2.35 3.09
C GLU A 68 11.49 2.02 4.58
N GLU A 69 10.33 2.38 5.11
CA GLU A 69 9.94 2.08 6.49
C GLU A 69 9.51 0.62 6.68
N MET A 70 8.88 0.03 5.65
CA MET A 70 8.32 -1.32 5.70
C MET A 70 9.29 -2.42 5.24
N GLY A 71 10.41 -2.05 4.60
CA GLY A 71 11.37 -3.00 4.02
C GLY A 71 10.85 -3.72 2.76
N SER A 72 9.97 -3.04 2.00
CA SER A 72 9.22 -3.61 0.87
C SER A 72 9.56 -2.93 -0.46
N GLU A 73 10.74 -2.33 -0.59
CA GLU A 73 11.16 -1.55 -1.75
C GLU A 73 11.20 -2.41 -3.03
N GLY A 74 11.53 -3.70 -2.87
CA GLY A 74 11.52 -4.66 -3.97
C GLY A 74 10.12 -4.90 -4.56
N LEU A 75 9.09 -4.85 -3.71
CA LEU A 75 7.70 -4.99 -4.12
C LEU A 75 7.21 -3.71 -4.82
N VAL A 76 7.47 -2.55 -4.21
CA VAL A 76 7.10 -1.25 -4.79
C VAL A 76 7.79 -0.99 -6.13
N ARG A 77 9.05 -1.41 -6.31
CA ARG A 77 9.75 -1.28 -7.59
C ARG A 77 9.01 -1.95 -8.75
N LYS A 78 8.28 -3.05 -8.50
CA LYS A 78 7.48 -3.73 -9.53
C LYS A 78 6.30 -2.87 -9.99
N ILE A 79 5.73 -2.06 -9.10
CA ILE A 79 4.59 -1.17 -9.39
C ILE A 79 5.02 -0.01 -10.30
N GLN A 80 6.33 0.30 -10.40
CA GLN A 80 6.84 1.37 -11.26
C GLN A 80 6.36 1.27 -12.71
N SER A 81 6.20 0.06 -13.26
CA SER A 81 5.70 -0.14 -14.63
C SER A 81 4.21 0.17 -14.81
N LEU A 82 3.48 0.36 -13.72
CA LEU A 82 2.05 0.65 -13.68
C LEU A 82 1.76 2.14 -13.42
N VAL A 83 2.81 2.97 -13.33
CA VAL A 83 2.66 4.40 -13.04
C VAL A 83 2.17 5.16 -14.26
N VAL A 84 1.09 5.92 -14.06
CA VAL A 84 0.51 6.84 -15.04
C VAL A 84 0.67 8.30 -14.58
N GLN A 85 0.62 9.23 -15.54
CA GLN A 85 0.74 10.68 -15.29
C GLN A 85 -0.54 11.25 -14.69
#